data_AF-A0A945C8Q0-F1
#
_entry.id   AF-A0A945C8Q0-F1
#
_cell.length_a   1.000
_cell.length_b   1.000
_cell.length_c   1.000
_cell.angle_alpha   90.00
_cell.angle_beta   90.00
_cell.angle_gamma   90.00
#
_symmetry.space_group_name_H-M   'P 1'
#
loop_
_entity.id
_entity.type
_entity.pdbx_description
1 polymer ?
#
loop_
_entity_poly.entity_id
_entity_poly.type
_entity_poly.pdbx_seq_one_letter_code
_entity_poly.pdbx_strand_id
1 'polypeptide(L)'
;MPIVIKTQKGDSTRDLIRQFKKATAATDIVNKVKDRRFYVKPAQQMNILKSQKRRLKNKIRSLKKMKNISPRVIAYLTERLSENKEKPEKKQRS
;
A
#
# COMPACT_ATOMS: atom_id res chain seq x y z
N MET A 1 -9.89 -12.55 -0.28
CA MET A 1 -9.48 -12.65 -1.69
C MET A 1 -8.28 -13.58 -1.76
N PRO A 2 -8.42 -14.76 -2.38
CA PRO A 2 -7.30 -15.68 -2.55
C PRO A 2 -6.34 -15.14 -3.60
N ILE A 3 -5.03 -15.18 -3.33
CA ILE A 3 -3.99 -14.92 -4.33
C ILE A 3 -3.63 -16.26 -4.93
N VAL A 4 -4.04 -16.48 -6.18
CA VAL A 4 -3.74 -17.72 -6.92
C VAL A 4 -2.75 -17.36 -8.02
N ILE A 5 -1.61 -18.05 -8.05
CA ILE A 5 -0.61 -17.90 -9.12
C ILE A 5 -0.53 -19.24 -9.83
N LYS A 6 -0.85 -19.20 -11.13
CA LYS A 6 -0.76 -20.36 -12.00
C LYS A 6 0.65 -20.44 -12.58
N THR A 7 1.18 -21.63 -12.68
CA THR A 7 2.50 -21.89 -13.25
C THR A 7 2.43 -21.91 -14.77
N GLN A 8 3.40 -21.29 -15.45
CA GLN A 8 3.59 -21.46 -16.89
C GLN A 8 4.72 -22.44 -17.19
N LYS A 9 4.72 -23.05 -18.39
CA LYS A 9 5.82 -23.92 -18.81
C LYS A 9 7.11 -23.11 -18.91
N GLY A 10 8.14 -23.51 -18.16
CA GLY A 10 9.44 -22.84 -18.09
C GLY A 10 9.64 -21.96 -16.86
N ASP A 11 8.62 -21.75 -16.03
CA ASP A 11 8.77 -21.00 -14.78
C ASP A 11 9.57 -21.80 -13.74
N SER A 12 10.59 -21.17 -13.16
CA SER A 12 11.26 -21.69 -11.98
C SER A 12 10.43 -21.44 -10.72
N THR A 13 10.53 -22.34 -9.74
CA THR A 13 9.95 -22.15 -8.39
C THR A 13 10.31 -20.79 -7.79
N ARG A 14 11.54 -20.31 -8.03
CA ARG A 14 12.00 -19.01 -7.53
C ARG A 14 11.22 -17.83 -8.13
N ASP A 15 10.85 -17.93 -9.40
CA ASP A 15 10.09 -16.89 -10.11
C ASP A 15 8.64 -16.85 -9.63
N LEU A 16 8.03 -18.01 -9.41
CA LEU A 16 6.69 -18.12 -8.82
C LEU A 16 6.64 -17.49 -7.43
N ILE A 17 7.63 -17.78 -6.57
CA ILE A 17 7.74 -17.15 -5.24
C ILE A 17 7.89 -15.64 -5.37
N ARG A 18 8.66 -15.14 -6.34
CA ARG A 18 8.84 -13.71 -6.57
C ARG A 18 7.53 -13.05 -7.02
N GLN A 19 6.79 -13.67 -7.93
CA GLN A 19 5.48 -13.21 -8.37
C GLN A 19 4.49 -13.19 -7.19
N PHE A 20 4.49 -14.22 -6.35
CA PHE A 20 3.66 -14.29 -5.15
C PHE A 20 3.98 -13.16 -4.16
N LYS A 21 5.26 -12.90 -3.91
CA LYS A 21 5.70 -11.79 -3.07
C LYS A 21 5.27 -10.44 -3.63
N LYS A 22 5.29 -10.26 -4.95
CA LYS A 22 4.78 -9.03 -5.59
C LYS A 22 3.26 -8.89 -5.42
N ALA A 23 2.49 -9.95 -5.64
CA ALA A 23 1.03 -9.92 -5.51
C ALA A 23 0.56 -9.69 -4.06
N THR A 24 1.23 -10.33 -3.09
CA THR A 24 0.97 -10.13 -1.65
C THR A 24 1.31 -8.71 -1.21
N ALA A 25 2.39 -8.12 -1.73
CA ALA A 25 2.74 -6.72 -1.46
C ALA A 25 1.75 -5.73 -2.10
N ALA A 26 1.28 -5.99 -3.33
CA ALA A 26 0.32 -5.13 -4.02
C ALA A 26 -1.04 -5.07 -3.31
N THR A 27 -1.48 -6.20 -2.75
CA THR A 27 -2.77 -6.30 -2.03
C THR A 27 -2.70 -5.79 -0.59
N ASP A 28 -1.50 -5.54 -0.07
CA ASP A 28 -1.23 -5.10 1.30
C ASP A 28 -1.86 -6.01 2.38
N ILE A 29 -2.00 -7.31 2.06
CA ILE A 29 -2.76 -8.27 2.87
C ILE A 29 -2.19 -8.44 4.28
N VAL A 30 -0.86 -8.43 4.41
CA VAL A 30 -0.17 -8.61 5.69
C VAL A 30 -0.48 -7.47 6.66
N ASN A 31 -0.46 -6.22 6.18
CA ASN A 31 -0.76 -5.06 7.01
C ASN A 31 -2.25 -5.05 7.40
N LYS A 32 -3.15 -5.36 6.46
CA LYS A 32 -4.58 -5.50 6.74
C LYS A 32 -4.89 -6.55 7.81
N VAL A 33 -4.19 -7.70 7.79
CA VAL A 33 -4.37 -8.74 8.81
C VAL A 33 -3.85 -8.27 10.17
N LYS A 34 -2.69 -7.61 10.21
CA LYS A 34 -2.14 -7.03 11.45
C LYS A 34 -3.07 -5.97 12.05
N ASP A 35 -3.58 -5.06 11.23
CA ASP A 35 -4.47 -3.98 11.65
C ASP A 35 -5.83 -4.51 12.16
N ARG A 36 -6.26 -5.68 11.67
CA ARG A 36 -7.50 -6.36 12.10
C ARG A 36 -7.31 -7.31 13.28
N ARG A 37 -6.07 -7.58 13.70
CA ARG A 37 -5.78 -8.52 14.80
C ARG A 37 -6.38 -8.06 16.13
N PHE A 38 -6.42 -6.74 16.36
CA PHE A 38 -6.94 -6.14 17.57
C PHE A 38 -7.89 -5.00 17.23
N TYR A 39 -8.85 -4.75 18.11
CA TYR A 39 -9.71 -3.58 17.97
C TYR A 39 -8.90 -2.29 18.18
N VAL A 40 -9.05 -1.35 17.24
CA VAL A 40 -8.44 -0.02 17.30
C VAL A 40 -9.57 1.00 17.32
N LYS A 41 -9.50 1.96 18.25
CA LYS A 41 -10.51 3.03 18.33
C LYS A 41 -10.48 3.86 17.04
N PRO A 42 -11.63 4.34 16.52
CA PRO A 42 -11.67 5.13 15.29
C PRO A 42 -10.73 6.35 15.31
N ALA A 43 -10.61 7.04 16.45
CA ALA A 43 -9.70 8.17 16.61
C ALA A 43 -8.22 7.77 16.43
N GLN A 44 -7.81 6.61 16.96
CA GLN A 44 -6.46 6.08 16.78
C GLN A 44 -6.21 5.70 15.31
N GLN A 45 -7.20 5.11 14.65
CA GLN A 45 -7.13 4.80 13.23
C GLN A 45 -6.93 6.08 12.39
N MET A 46 -7.66 7.15 12.69
CA MET A 46 -7.48 8.45 12.01
C MET A 46 -6.08 9.03 12.22
N ASN A 47 -5.53 8.91 13.43
CA ASN A 47 -4.17 9.37 13.73
C ASN A 47 -3.11 8.57 12.95
N ILE A 48 -3.27 7.25 12.83
CA ILE A 48 -2.39 6.40 12.03
C ILE A 48 -2.43 6.84 10.56
N LEU A 49 -3.62 7.02 9.99
CA LEU A 49 -3.79 7.48 8.61
C LEU A 49 -3.16 8.87 8.38
N LYS A 50 -3.34 9.80 9.31
CA LYS A 50 -2.74 11.15 9.25
C LYS A 50 -1.21 11.07 9.28
N SER A 51 -0.66 10.22 10.16
CA SER A 51 0.78 9.98 10.27
C SER A 51 1.37 9.38 8.99
N GLN A 52 0.71 8.36 8.42
CA GLN A 52 1.12 7.74 7.16
C GLN A 52 1.11 8.75 6.00
N LYS A 53 0.04 9.56 5.87
CA LYS A 53 -0.03 10.64 4.87
C LYS A 53 1.09 11.66 5.03
N ARG A 54 1.38 12.07 6.26
CA ARG A 54 2.48 13.01 6.56
C ARG A 54 3.83 12.42 6.14
N ARG A 55 4.11 11.17 6.49
CA ARG A 55 5.34 10.45 6.11
C ARG A 55 5.49 10.39 4.59
N LEU A 56 4.42 10.03 3.86
CA LEU A 56 4.44 9.95 2.40
C LEU A 56 4.68 11.32 1.76
N LYS A 57 4.00 12.38 2.24
CA LYS A 57 4.24 13.76 1.78
C LYS A 57 5.70 14.19 1.97
N ASN A 58 6.26 13.94 3.15
CA ASN A 58 7.65 14.30 3.46
C ASN A 58 8.64 13.53 2.57
N LYS A 59 8.37 12.25 2.33
CA LYS A 59 9.17 11.42 1.41
C LYS A 59 9.14 11.99 -0.02
N ILE A 60 7.96 12.33 -0.55
CA ILE A 60 7.84 12.93 -1.90
C ILE A 60 8.62 14.25 -1.97
N ARG A 61 8.48 15.12 -0.97
CA ARG A 61 9.21 16.40 -0.91
C ARG A 61 10.72 16.20 -0.89
N SER A 62 11.20 15.22 -0.13
CA SER A 62 12.62 14.87 -0.09
C SER A 62 13.11 14.34 -1.43
N LEU A 63 12.39 13.40 -2.05
CA LEU A 63 12.77 12.81 -3.34
C LEU A 63 12.76 13.83 -4.48
N LYS A 64 11.83 14.79 -4.48
CA LYS A 64 11.79 15.89 -5.47
C LYS A 64 13.03 16.80 -5.43
N LYS A 65 13.74 16.87 -4.30
CA LYS A 65 14.96 17.67 -4.16
C LYS A 65 16.21 16.94 -4.65
N MET A 66 16.13 15.63 -4.89
CA MET A 66 17.28 14.82 -5.30
C MET A 66 17.41 14.83 -6.83
N LYS A 67 18.64 15.00 -7.34
CA LYS A 67 18.93 15.11 -8.78
C LYS A 67 18.79 13.79 -9.55
N ASN A 68 18.91 12.64 -8.86
CA ASN A 68 19.01 11.31 -9.49
C ASN A 68 17.80 10.41 -9.18
N ILE A 69 16.59 10.98 -9.07
CA ILE A 69 15.38 10.17 -8.91
C ILE A 69 14.66 9.98 -10.24
N SER A 70 14.22 8.75 -10.49
CA SER A 70 13.35 8.45 -11.62
C SER A 70 12.00 9.19 -11.47
N PRO A 71 11.55 9.93 -12.49
CA PRO A 71 10.25 10.61 -12.48
C PRO A 71 9.08 9.65 -12.21
N ARG A 72 9.19 8.39 -12.65
CA ARG A 72 8.19 7.34 -12.45
C ARG A 72 7.94 7.04 -10.97
N VAL A 73 8.99 7.07 -10.15
CA VAL A 73 8.88 6.82 -8.70
C VAL A 73 8.10 7.96 -8.02
N ILE A 74 8.34 9.20 -8.44
CA ILE A 74 7.61 10.36 -7.92
C ILE A 74 6.14 10.25 -8.30
N ALA A 75 5.85 9.98 -9.58
CA ALA A 75 4.50 9.82 -10.10
C ALA A 75 3.70 8.76 -9.32
N TYR A 76 4.30 7.58 -9.12
CA TYR A 76 3.70 6.50 -8.33
C TYR A 76 3.43 6.91 -6.87
N LEU A 77 4.37 7.60 -6.22
CA LEU A 77 4.18 8.04 -4.84
C LEU A 77 3.11 9.14 -4.72
N THR A 78 3.00 10.01 -5.72
CA THR A 78 1.94 11.03 -5.77
C THR A 78 0.57 10.41 -5.99
N GLU A 79 0.44 9.42 -6.88
CA GLU A 79 -0.78 8.66 -7.13
C GLU A 79 -1.26 7.95 -5.84
N ARG A 80 -0.34 7.28 -5.15
CA ARG A 80 -0.62 6.64 -3.86
C ARG A 80 -1.04 7.63 -2.77
N LEU A 81 -0.60 8.89 -2.85
CA LEU A 81 -1.03 9.94 -1.92
C LEU A 81 -2.46 10.42 -2.23
N SER A 82 -2.87 10.42 -3.50
CA SER A 82 -4.24 10.76 -3.93
C SER A 82 -5.25 9.67 -3.60
N GLU A 83 -4.96 8.39 -3.82
CA GLU A 83 -5.87 7.27 -3.52
C GLU A 83 -6.30 7.24 -2.05
N ASN A 84 -5.41 7.64 -1.14
CA ASN A 84 -5.70 7.72 0.29
C ASN A 84 -6.67 8.87 0.66
N LYS A 85 -7.18 9.66 -0.29
CA LYS A 85 -8.16 10.75 -0.05
C LYS A 85 -9.62 10.26 -0.04
N GLU A 86 -9.95 9.15 -0.67
CA GLU A 86 -11.35 8.84 -1.06
C GLU A 86 -12.17 7.97 -0.09
N LYS A 87 -11.64 7.53 1.05
CA LYS A 87 -12.44 6.72 2.00
C LYS A 87 -12.70 7.39 3.34
N PRO A 88 -13.86 8.07 3.45
CA PRO A 88 -14.76 7.92 4.56
C PRO A 88 -16.03 7.26 4.00
N GLU A 89 -16.07 5.93 3.93
CA GLU A 89 -17.35 5.24 3.76
C GLU A 89 -18.18 5.60 5.00
N LYS A 90 -19.10 6.55 4.81
CA LYS A 90 -20.16 6.85 5.76
C LYS A 90 -20.89 5.53 5.99
N LYS A 91 -20.68 4.90 7.14
CA LYS A 91 -21.55 3.83 7.62
C LYS A 91 -22.95 4.42 7.67
N GLN A 92 -23.78 4.07 6.70
CA GLN A 92 -25.22 4.22 6.82
C GLN A 92 -25.60 3.44 8.07
N ARG A 93 -25.99 4.16 9.13
CA ARG A 93 -26.57 3.56 10.32
C ARG A 93 -28.00 3.19 9.90
N SER A 94 -28.23 1.91 9.64
CA SER A 94 -29.55 1.29 9.66
C SER A 94 -29.96 1.03 11.10
#